data_AF-A0A940G4Y3-F1
#
_entry.id   AF-A0A940G4Y3-F1
#
_cell.length_a   1.000
_cell.length_b   1.000
_cell.length_c   1.000
_cell.angle_alpha   90.00
_cell.angle_beta   90.00
_cell.angle_gamma   90.00
#
_symmetry.space_group_name_H-M   'P 1'
#
loop_
_entity.id
_entity.type
_entity.pdbx_description
1 polymer ?
#
loop_
_entity_poly.entity_id
_entity_poly.type
_entity_poly.pdbx_seq_one_letter_code
_entity_poly.pdbx_strand_id
1 'polypeptide(L)'
;MTDGARVLIPEGTVFSPEELVHYADPDRRTLDDAVAEADLLVALPHAGAAIPAELDRYLASAFTRRLQYDFTDVATSAIVRRWAELDPRIVAVENPHPRLVRDPNRPRPADLAADLREAIRRVREAGPYQRVDLTGVDAIRPVTFSFFPMLVVPERAEEVDELVAAFEAVGEQGLAVYERTRDALRERFAAAAMERGARGEASAFTFLSFHDTMNRTTTREGAVDVEREPKDRLPDVVALSNRGDARGEPRGTEGDAAIVTMDPARLRALAEAHRIGFAVSDPAHVALNQPYLGSREIVDAGAAFAARLAAAGPDAAGVALDAVQAEFRREFLLGEANAHILSQPGTGWIEPDPAHVDRLARQCMAAWAAYRNR
;
A
#
# COMPACT_ATOMS: atom_id res chain seq x y z
N MET A 1 23.74 -2.22 -17.10
CA MET A 1 23.66 -2.32 -15.63
C MET A 1 23.71 -3.80 -15.26
N THR A 2 24.34 -4.18 -14.15
CA THR A 2 24.29 -5.59 -13.69
C THR A 2 22.88 -5.92 -13.24
N ASP A 3 22.47 -7.19 -13.37
CA ASP A 3 21.09 -7.62 -13.05
C ASP A 3 20.66 -7.24 -11.62
N GLY A 4 21.60 -7.32 -10.66
CA GLY A 4 21.37 -6.96 -9.26
C GLY A 4 21.52 -5.48 -8.91
N ALA A 5 21.84 -4.61 -9.87
CA ALA A 5 21.98 -3.18 -9.60
C ALA A 5 20.65 -2.55 -9.17
N ARG A 6 20.71 -1.74 -8.12
CA ARG A 6 19.56 -0.99 -7.61
C ARG A 6 19.00 -0.08 -8.70
N VAL A 7 17.68 0.06 -8.71
CA VAL A 7 17.00 1.03 -9.59
C VAL A 7 16.90 2.35 -8.85
N LEU A 8 17.45 3.41 -9.44
CA LEU A 8 17.52 4.73 -8.82
C LEU A 8 16.64 5.75 -9.54
N ILE A 9 16.05 6.66 -8.77
CA ILE A 9 15.43 7.90 -9.24
C ILE A 9 16.56 8.93 -9.40
N PRO A 10 16.64 9.67 -10.52
CA PRO A 10 17.66 10.70 -10.70
C PRO A 10 17.67 11.72 -9.56
N GLU A 11 18.87 12.18 -9.18
CA GLU A 11 19.07 13.18 -8.13
C GLU A 11 18.28 14.47 -8.43
N GLY A 12 17.62 15.02 -7.41
CA GLY A 12 16.83 16.24 -7.49
C GLY A 12 15.46 16.08 -8.14
N THR A 13 15.01 14.86 -8.43
CA THR A 13 13.66 14.62 -9.00
C THR A 13 12.60 15.04 -8.01
N VAL A 14 11.72 15.97 -8.41
CA VAL A 14 10.53 16.38 -7.67
C VAL A 14 9.31 15.90 -8.44
N PHE A 15 8.48 15.07 -7.82
CA PHE A 15 7.27 14.56 -8.44
C PHE A 15 6.13 15.58 -8.38
N SER A 16 5.30 15.59 -9.42
CA SER A 16 4.06 16.36 -9.45
C SER A 16 2.84 15.47 -9.15
N PRO A 17 1.71 16.01 -8.66
CA PRO A 17 0.48 15.24 -8.48
C PRO A 17 0.04 14.50 -9.75
N GLU A 18 0.21 15.11 -10.93
CA GLU A 18 -0.17 14.54 -12.22
C GLU A 18 0.62 13.27 -12.56
N GLU A 19 1.87 13.17 -12.12
CA GLU A 19 2.70 11.97 -12.30
C GLU A 19 2.26 10.81 -11.40
N LEU A 20 1.57 11.10 -10.30
CA LEU A 20 1.17 10.12 -9.30
C LEU A 20 -0.26 9.63 -9.47
N VAL A 21 -1.07 10.31 -10.29
CA VAL A 21 -2.51 10.03 -10.41
C VAL A 21 -2.81 9.37 -11.75
N HIS A 22 -3.52 8.23 -11.69
CA HIS A 22 -3.86 7.42 -12.85
C HIS A 22 -5.38 7.23 -12.94
N TYR A 23 -5.93 7.43 -14.13
CA TYR A 23 -7.36 7.28 -14.43
C TYR A 23 -7.56 7.09 -15.94
N ALA A 24 -8.74 6.62 -16.32
CA ALA A 24 -9.05 6.30 -17.71
C ALA A 24 -9.14 7.55 -18.61
N ASP A 25 -8.58 7.43 -19.81
CA ASP A 25 -8.62 8.41 -20.91
C ASP A 25 -8.12 9.83 -20.54
N PRO A 26 -6.91 9.99 -19.98
CA PRO A 26 -6.41 11.30 -19.53
C PRO A 26 -6.24 12.33 -20.67
N ASP A 27 -6.15 11.88 -21.92
CA ASP A 27 -6.13 12.75 -23.10
C ASP A 27 -7.51 13.35 -23.44
N ARG A 28 -8.59 12.84 -22.82
CA ARG A 28 -9.99 13.20 -23.12
C ARG A 28 -10.81 13.58 -21.90
N ARG A 29 -10.40 13.17 -20.70
CA ARG A 29 -11.04 13.48 -19.41
C ARG A 29 -10.07 14.27 -18.55
N THR A 30 -10.60 15.25 -17.83
CA THR A 30 -9.85 15.91 -16.77
C THR A 30 -9.89 15.06 -15.49
N LEU A 31 -9.02 15.37 -14.53
CA LEU A 31 -9.10 14.77 -13.20
C LEU A 31 -10.41 15.13 -12.48
N ASP A 32 -11.00 16.30 -12.75
CA ASP A 32 -12.31 16.67 -12.19
C ASP A 32 -13.42 15.77 -12.73
N ASP A 33 -13.43 15.50 -14.04
CA ASP A 33 -14.37 14.55 -14.65
C ASP A 33 -14.20 13.14 -14.07
N ALA A 34 -12.95 12.71 -13.89
CA ALA A 34 -12.64 11.41 -13.32
C ALA A 34 -13.16 11.26 -11.87
N VAL A 35 -12.94 12.27 -11.03
CA VAL A 35 -13.42 12.28 -9.64
C VAL A 35 -14.95 12.34 -9.57
N ALA A 36 -15.61 13.07 -10.48
CA ALA A 36 -17.07 13.19 -10.49
C ALA A 36 -17.76 11.84 -10.80
N GLU A 37 -17.17 11.04 -11.69
CA GLU A 37 -17.72 9.77 -12.16
C GLU A 37 -17.28 8.56 -11.35
N ALA A 38 -16.12 8.62 -10.69
CA ALA A 38 -15.59 7.50 -9.93
C ALA A 38 -16.27 7.32 -8.57
N ASP A 39 -16.31 6.07 -8.11
CA ASP A 39 -16.79 5.69 -6.77
C ASP A 39 -15.67 5.06 -5.91
N LEU A 40 -14.46 4.93 -6.47
CA LEU A 40 -13.33 4.28 -5.85
C LEU A 40 -12.05 5.09 -6.04
N LEU A 41 -11.39 5.40 -4.92
CA LEU A 41 -10.02 5.91 -4.91
C LEU A 41 -9.09 4.79 -4.43
N VAL A 42 -8.14 4.39 -5.27
CA VAL A 42 -7.16 3.35 -4.97
C VAL A 42 -5.81 3.97 -4.63
N ALA A 43 -5.35 3.82 -3.39
CA ALA A 43 -4.04 4.24 -2.94
C ALA A 43 -3.05 3.07 -3.03
N LEU A 44 -1.86 3.36 -3.57
CA LEU A 44 -0.73 2.42 -3.62
C LEU A 44 0.45 2.98 -2.80
N PRO A 45 0.37 2.93 -1.46
CA PRO A 45 1.37 3.53 -0.58
C PRO A 45 2.76 2.91 -0.69
N HIS A 46 2.85 1.67 -1.18
CA HIS A 46 4.08 0.87 -1.18
C HIS A 46 4.52 0.42 -2.57
N ALA A 47 3.88 0.90 -3.63
CA ALA A 47 4.18 0.50 -5.01
C ALA A 47 5.55 0.96 -5.53
N GLY A 48 5.95 2.19 -5.18
CA GLY A 48 7.23 2.76 -5.60
C GLY A 48 8.40 1.89 -5.14
N ALA A 49 9.28 1.51 -6.06
CA ALA A 49 10.46 0.70 -5.75
C ALA A 49 11.77 1.46 -5.96
N ALA A 50 11.83 2.38 -6.92
CA ALA A 50 13.05 3.10 -7.27
C ALA A 50 13.50 4.04 -6.14
N ILE A 51 14.80 4.02 -5.83
CA ILE A 51 15.32 4.73 -4.66
C ILE A 51 15.89 6.09 -5.11
N PRO A 52 15.60 7.22 -4.42
CA PRO A 52 16.28 8.48 -4.67
C PRO A 52 17.80 8.32 -4.67
N ALA A 53 18.48 8.78 -5.73
CA ALA A 53 19.93 8.59 -5.90
C ALA A 53 20.75 9.21 -4.75
N GLU A 54 20.22 10.25 -4.11
CA GLU A 54 20.76 10.91 -2.91
C GLU A 54 20.98 9.91 -1.75
N LEU A 55 20.16 8.87 -1.68
CA LEU A 55 20.22 7.85 -0.63
C LEU A 55 21.19 6.72 -0.95
N ASP A 56 21.63 6.56 -2.21
CA ASP A 56 22.36 5.38 -2.69
C ASP A 56 23.66 5.14 -1.91
N ARG A 57 24.35 6.21 -1.52
CA ARG A 57 25.60 6.17 -0.73
C ARG A 57 25.43 5.61 0.68
N TYR A 58 24.22 5.66 1.22
CA TYR A 58 23.91 5.15 2.55
C TYR A 58 23.39 3.72 2.54
N LEU A 59 23.14 3.14 1.36
CA LEU A 59 22.58 1.81 1.25
C LEU A 59 23.68 0.74 1.33
N ALA A 60 23.41 -0.31 2.11
CA ALA A 60 24.31 -1.45 2.19
C ALA A 60 24.53 -2.08 0.80
N SER A 61 25.76 -2.48 0.48
CA SER A 61 26.07 -3.09 -0.81
C SER A 61 25.33 -4.42 -1.06
N ALA A 62 24.98 -5.13 0.01
CA ALA A 62 24.15 -6.33 -0.03
C ALA A 62 22.68 -6.03 -0.37
N PHE A 63 22.23 -4.77 -0.27
CA PHE A 63 20.87 -4.34 -0.63
C PHE A 63 20.72 -4.28 -2.16
N THR A 64 20.50 -5.45 -2.74
CA THR A 64 20.37 -5.69 -4.19
C THR A 64 19.00 -5.26 -4.72
N ARG A 65 18.83 -5.25 -6.04
CA ARG A 65 17.54 -5.04 -6.70
C ARG A 65 16.46 -6.00 -6.19
N ARG A 66 16.81 -7.26 -5.91
CA ARG A 66 15.92 -8.25 -5.31
C ARG A 66 15.34 -7.75 -3.98
N LEU A 67 16.19 -7.32 -3.05
CA LEU A 67 15.76 -6.84 -1.74
C LEU A 67 15.01 -5.51 -1.82
N GLN A 68 15.42 -4.62 -2.73
CA GLN A 68 14.72 -3.38 -3.03
C GLN A 68 13.26 -3.64 -3.39
N TYR A 69 13.00 -4.58 -4.29
CA TYR A 69 11.66 -4.89 -4.77
C TYR A 69 10.88 -5.81 -3.80
N ASP A 70 11.56 -6.70 -3.07
CA ASP A 70 10.91 -7.51 -2.02
C ASP A 70 10.37 -6.65 -0.87
N PHE A 71 11.05 -5.54 -0.57
CA PHE A 71 10.68 -4.59 0.48
C PHE A 71 9.53 -3.64 0.09
N THR A 72 8.98 -3.77 -1.11
CA THR A 72 7.89 -2.93 -1.64
C THR A 72 6.75 -3.79 -2.17
N ASP A 73 5.63 -3.16 -2.51
CA ASP A 73 4.45 -3.81 -3.09
C ASP A 73 4.46 -3.61 -4.60
N VAL A 74 5.61 -3.89 -5.21
CA VAL A 74 5.89 -3.49 -6.59
C VAL A 74 4.96 -4.17 -7.61
N ALA A 75 4.33 -5.29 -7.27
CA ALA A 75 3.40 -5.98 -8.16
C ALA A 75 2.08 -5.19 -8.32
N THR A 76 1.71 -4.38 -7.32
CA THR A 76 0.48 -3.59 -7.35
C THR A 76 0.46 -2.53 -8.46
N SER A 77 1.58 -1.86 -8.72
CA SER A 77 1.65 -0.71 -9.65
C SER A 77 1.12 -1.05 -11.04
N ALA A 78 1.69 -2.08 -11.69
CA ALA A 78 1.33 -2.45 -13.05
C ALA A 78 -0.16 -2.86 -13.15
N ILE A 79 -0.67 -3.56 -12.14
CA ILE A 79 -2.05 -4.06 -12.12
C ILE A 79 -3.04 -2.91 -11.92
N VAL A 80 -2.81 -2.04 -10.94
CA VAL A 80 -3.76 -0.97 -10.63
C VAL A 80 -3.70 0.14 -11.68
N ARG A 81 -2.52 0.48 -12.23
CA ARG A 81 -2.45 1.39 -13.39
C ARG A 81 -3.26 0.84 -14.56
N ARG A 82 -3.07 -0.44 -14.89
CA ARG A 82 -3.86 -1.08 -15.95
C ARG A 82 -5.35 -1.13 -15.63
N TRP A 83 -5.73 -1.32 -14.37
CA TRP A 83 -7.12 -1.27 -13.96
C TRP A 83 -7.70 0.15 -14.10
N ALA A 84 -6.95 1.18 -13.71
CA ALA A 84 -7.36 2.57 -13.85
C ALA A 84 -7.51 3.01 -15.31
N GLU A 85 -6.75 2.42 -16.24
CA GLU A 85 -6.95 2.59 -17.69
C GLU A 85 -8.25 1.94 -18.19
N LEU A 86 -8.66 0.82 -17.59
CA LEU A 86 -9.80 0.01 -18.05
C LEU A 86 -11.13 0.43 -17.41
N ASP A 87 -11.12 0.87 -16.16
CA ASP A 87 -12.32 1.18 -15.38
C ASP A 87 -12.43 2.69 -15.10
N PRO A 88 -13.30 3.44 -15.82
CA PRO A 88 -13.46 4.87 -15.59
C PRO A 88 -14.07 5.21 -14.22
N ARG A 89 -14.52 4.20 -13.46
CA ARG A 89 -15.11 4.34 -12.12
C ARG A 89 -14.07 4.38 -11.00
N ILE A 90 -12.77 4.32 -11.32
CA ILE A 90 -11.70 4.39 -10.33
C ILE A 90 -10.72 5.52 -10.67
N VAL A 91 -10.11 6.07 -9.63
CA VAL A 91 -8.88 6.87 -9.72
C VAL A 91 -7.84 6.21 -8.83
N ALA A 92 -6.62 6.07 -9.31
CA ALA A 92 -5.51 5.54 -8.54
C ALA A 92 -4.49 6.65 -8.21
N VAL A 93 -3.86 6.55 -7.04
CA VAL A 93 -2.76 7.41 -6.61
C VAL A 93 -1.60 6.56 -6.10
N GLU A 94 -0.42 6.75 -6.68
CA GLU A 94 0.76 5.92 -6.43
C GLU A 94 1.85 6.69 -5.68
N ASN A 95 2.41 6.09 -4.63
CA ASN A 95 3.59 6.64 -3.98
C ASN A 95 4.82 6.35 -4.88
N PRO A 96 5.55 7.38 -5.34
CA PRO A 96 6.70 7.18 -6.23
C PRO A 96 7.91 6.60 -5.49
N HIS A 97 7.96 6.76 -4.17
CA HIS A 97 9.09 6.34 -3.34
C HIS A 97 8.83 5.00 -2.65
N PRO A 98 9.87 4.18 -2.44
CA PRO A 98 9.77 3.01 -1.59
C PRO A 98 9.50 3.43 -0.15
N ARG A 99 8.81 2.55 0.58
CA ARG A 99 8.58 2.69 2.02
C ARG A 99 9.88 2.83 2.84
N LEU A 100 11.03 2.55 2.22
CA LEU A 100 12.37 2.86 2.70
C LEU A 100 12.55 4.34 3.05
N VAL A 101 12.03 5.26 2.22
CA VAL A 101 12.16 6.72 2.44
C VAL A 101 11.43 7.14 3.69
N ARG A 102 10.17 6.75 3.80
CA ARG A 102 9.37 6.67 5.02
C ARG A 102 8.10 5.90 4.67
N ASP A 103 7.64 5.05 5.57
CA ASP A 103 6.41 4.27 5.35
C ASP A 103 5.15 5.16 5.56
N PRO A 104 4.35 5.48 4.50
CA PRO A 104 3.13 6.29 4.65
C PRO A 104 1.98 5.57 5.38
N ASN A 105 2.13 4.27 5.66
CA ASN A 105 1.22 3.48 6.49
C ASN A 105 1.66 3.37 7.95
N ARG A 106 2.59 4.23 8.37
CA ARG A 106 2.92 4.48 9.77
C ARG A 106 2.51 5.89 10.17
N PRO A 107 2.25 6.13 11.48
CA PRO A 107 2.09 7.49 11.97
C PRO A 107 3.29 8.33 11.56
N ARG A 108 3.05 9.55 11.05
CA ARG A 108 4.13 10.49 10.76
C ARG A 108 4.87 10.78 12.08
N PRO A 109 6.19 10.57 12.15
CA PRO A 109 6.98 10.92 13.32
C PRO A 109 6.80 12.39 13.69
N ALA A 110 6.68 12.66 15.00
CA ALA A 110 6.77 14.02 15.51
C ALA A 110 8.20 14.57 15.38
N ASP A 111 9.19 13.70 15.51
CA ASP A 111 10.61 13.99 15.32
C ASP A 111 11.25 12.81 14.55
N LEU A 112 11.38 12.95 13.23
CA LEU A 112 11.96 11.92 12.37
C LEU A 112 13.42 11.63 12.73
N ALA A 113 14.15 12.66 13.14
CA ALA A 113 15.56 12.56 13.47
C ALA A 113 15.76 11.74 14.75
N ALA A 114 14.95 11.98 15.77
CA ALA A 114 14.96 11.20 17.00
C ALA A 114 14.61 9.73 16.75
N ASP A 115 13.55 9.48 15.97
CA ASP A 115 13.11 8.11 15.65
C ASP A 115 14.19 7.34 14.86
N LEU A 116 14.79 7.95 13.84
CA LEU A 116 15.84 7.30 13.05
C LEU A 116 17.10 7.03 13.88
N ARG A 117 17.53 7.98 14.73
CA ARG A 117 18.67 7.77 15.65
C ARG A 117 18.41 6.58 16.58
N GLU A 118 17.21 6.49 17.13
CA GLU A 118 16.81 5.40 18.01
C GLU A 118 16.73 4.06 17.26
N ALA A 119 16.17 4.02 16.06
CA ALA A 119 16.14 2.82 15.23
C ALA A 119 17.56 2.32 14.92
N ILE A 120 18.48 3.22 14.54
CA ILE A 120 19.89 2.90 14.30
C ILE A 120 20.55 2.34 15.57
N ARG A 121 20.31 2.96 16.73
CA ARG A 121 20.84 2.48 18.02
C ARG A 121 20.38 1.06 18.31
N ARG A 122 19.08 0.77 18.18
CA ARG A 122 18.51 -0.58 18.41
C ARG A 122 19.08 -1.63 17.45
N VAL A 123 19.25 -1.29 16.17
CA VAL A 123 19.87 -2.20 15.19
C VAL A 123 21.34 -2.48 15.54
N ARG A 124 22.08 -1.45 15.96
CA ARG A 124 23.48 -1.60 16.37
C ARG A 124 23.62 -2.52 17.59
N GLU A 125 22.76 -2.36 18.59
CA GLU A 125 22.76 -3.20 19.80
C GLU A 125 22.38 -4.65 19.52
N ALA A 126 21.43 -4.89 18.61
CA ALA A 126 21.06 -6.24 18.20
C ALA A 126 22.19 -6.93 17.42
N GLY A 127 22.93 -6.18 16.60
CA GLY A 127 23.97 -6.71 15.73
C GLY A 127 23.44 -7.19 14.37
N PRO A 128 24.33 -7.53 13.43
CA PRO A 128 23.95 -7.81 12.05
C PRO A 128 23.07 -9.06 11.93
N TYR A 129 22.01 -8.95 11.12
CA TYR A 129 21.03 -10.02 10.84
C TYR A 129 20.24 -10.50 12.05
N GLN A 130 20.29 -9.79 13.17
CA GLN A 130 19.54 -10.15 14.37
C GLN A 130 18.15 -9.52 14.38
N ARG A 131 17.21 -10.22 15.01
CA ARG A 131 15.86 -9.73 15.22
C ARG A 131 15.92 -8.49 16.13
N VAL A 132 15.26 -7.41 15.73
CA VAL A 132 15.19 -6.15 16.49
C VAL A 132 13.75 -5.65 16.55
N ASP A 133 13.35 -5.14 17.71
CA ASP A 133 12.06 -4.47 17.88
C ASP A 133 12.17 -2.98 17.52
N LEU A 134 11.55 -2.61 16.40
CA LEU A 134 11.49 -1.22 15.93
C LEU A 134 10.13 -0.58 16.22
N THR A 135 9.30 -1.18 17.07
CA THR A 135 8.00 -0.63 17.43
C THR A 135 8.15 0.82 17.91
N GLY A 136 7.37 1.71 17.28
CA GLY A 136 7.34 3.14 17.57
C GLY A 136 8.42 3.97 16.88
N VAL A 137 9.38 3.35 16.18
CA VAL A 137 10.48 4.03 15.45
C VAL A 137 10.74 3.41 14.08
N ASP A 138 9.75 2.74 13.50
CA ASP A 138 9.86 2.01 12.24
C ASP A 138 9.37 2.78 11.01
N ALA A 139 9.18 4.10 11.14
CA ALA A 139 8.84 4.98 10.02
C ALA A 139 9.93 4.98 8.94
N ILE A 140 11.21 4.95 9.35
CA ILE A 140 12.36 4.66 8.50
C ILE A 140 13.12 3.50 9.14
N ARG A 141 13.21 2.37 8.43
CA ARG A 141 13.87 1.17 8.96
C ARG A 141 15.34 1.14 8.51
N PRO A 142 16.30 0.81 9.37
CA PRO A 142 17.68 0.54 8.92
C PRO A 142 17.85 -0.85 8.29
N VAL A 143 16.86 -1.72 8.48
CA VAL A 143 16.86 -3.13 8.04
C VAL A 143 15.50 -3.53 7.46
N THR A 144 15.47 -4.56 6.61
CA THR A 144 14.22 -5.11 6.07
C THR A 144 13.36 -5.77 7.15
N PHE A 145 12.18 -6.28 6.80
CA PHE A 145 11.33 -7.06 7.72
C PHE A 145 11.98 -8.38 8.16
N SER A 146 12.94 -8.88 7.39
CA SER A 146 13.75 -10.07 7.70
C SER A 146 15.15 -9.71 8.18
N PHE A 147 15.33 -8.47 8.66
CA PHE A 147 16.53 -8.00 9.34
C PHE A 147 17.80 -7.97 8.48
N PHE A 148 17.63 -7.90 7.15
CA PHE A 148 18.73 -7.65 6.23
C PHE A 148 19.16 -6.19 6.31
N PRO A 149 20.47 -5.90 6.38
CA PRO A 149 20.98 -4.53 6.32
C PRO A 149 20.48 -3.81 5.07
N MET A 150 19.80 -2.69 5.28
CA MET A 150 19.33 -1.81 4.21
C MET A 150 20.19 -0.54 4.20
N LEU A 151 20.43 0.03 5.37
CA LEU A 151 21.34 1.16 5.57
C LEU A 151 22.71 0.68 6.07
N VAL A 152 23.76 1.34 5.60
CA VAL A 152 25.04 1.39 6.29
C VAL A 152 24.83 2.22 7.55
N VAL A 153 24.89 1.58 8.71
CA VAL A 153 24.73 2.26 10.00
C VAL A 153 25.90 3.23 10.19
N PRO A 154 25.65 4.55 10.27
CA PRO A 154 26.74 5.51 10.47
C PRO A 154 27.42 5.33 11.84
N GLU A 155 28.70 5.65 11.93
CA GLU A 155 29.48 5.51 13.17
C GLU A 155 29.46 6.80 13.99
N ARG A 156 29.40 7.96 13.31
CA ARG A 156 29.48 9.28 13.93
C ARG A 156 28.14 9.99 13.93
N ALA A 157 27.93 10.86 14.92
CA ALA A 157 26.69 11.62 15.04
C ALA A 157 26.44 12.52 13.83
N GLU A 158 27.49 13.16 13.29
CA GLU A 158 27.35 14.07 12.13
C GLU A 158 26.87 13.32 10.88
N GLU A 159 27.30 12.07 10.70
CA GLU A 159 26.86 11.24 9.57
C GLU A 159 25.40 10.81 9.70
N VAL A 160 24.91 10.63 10.93
CA VAL A 160 23.49 10.39 11.18
C VAL A 160 22.67 11.65 10.88
N ASP A 161 23.19 12.83 11.20
CA ASP A 161 22.52 14.10 10.90
C ASP A 161 22.43 14.34 9.37
N GLU A 162 23.50 14.05 8.62
CA GLU A 162 23.48 14.08 7.15
C GLU A 162 22.50 13.05 6.55
N LEU A 163 22.41 11.86 7.14
CA LEU A 163 21.46 10.83 6.73
C LEU A 163 20.02 11.29 6.93
N VAL A 164 19.71 11.82 8.12
CA VAL A 164 18.39 12.37 8.45
C VAL A 164 18.02 13.48 7.45
N ALA A 165 18.91 14.45 7.24
CA ALA A 165 18.67 15.56 6.32
C ALA A 165 18.39 15.08 4.88
N ALA A 166 19.10 14.04 4.43
CA ALA A 166 18.85 13.44 3.12
C ALA A 166 17.46 12.81 3.03
N PHE A 167 17.05 12.02 4.05
CA PHE A 167 15.71 11.42 4.11
C PHE A 167 14.59 12.46 4.16
N GLU A 168 14.76 13.53 4.93
CA GLU A 168 13.80 14.64 4.98
C GLU A 168 13.66 15.33 3.62
N ALA A 169 14.78 15.66 2.99
CA ALA A 169 14.80 16.32 1.68
C ALA A 169 14.11 15.46 0.61
N VAL A 170 14.49 14.18 0.48
CA VAL A 170 13.86 13.30 -0.51
C VAL A 170 12.41 12.96 -0.15
N GLY A 171 12.06 12.94 1.14
CA GLY A 171 10.69 12.76 1.61
C GLY A 171 9.76 13.85 1.04
N GLU A 172 10.20 15.11 1.04
CA GLU A 172 9.42 16.23 0.52
C GLU A 172 9.28 16.22 -1.01
N GLN A 173 10.24 15.64 -1.73
CA GLN A 173 10.26 15.58 -3.20
C GLN A 173 9.23 14.63 -3.81
N GLY A 174 8.81 13.59 -3.10
CA GLY A 174 7.90 12.56 -3.64
C GLY A 174 6.86 12.07 -2.65
N LEU A 175 7.28 11.60 -1.48
CA LEU A 175 6.36 11.03 -0.48
C LEU A 175 5.36 12.06 0.05
N ALA A 176 5.81 13.29 0.34
CA ALA A 176 4.92 14.35 0.79
C ALA A 176 3.96 14.82 -0.32
N VAL A 177 4.39 14.75 -1.59
CA VAL A 177 3.52 15.00 -2.76
C VAL A 177 2.43 13.92 -2.83
N TYR A 178 2.80 12.65 -2.68
CA TYR A 178 1.87 11.53 -2.61
C TYR A 178 0.83 11.73 -1.51
N GLU A 179 1.25 11.99 -0.27
CA GLU A 179 0.33 12.15 0.87
C GLU A 179 -0.64 13.31 0.67
N ARG A 180 -0.15 14.48 0.25
CA ARG A 180 -1.00 15.64 -0.05
C ARG A 180 -1.99 15.34 -1.17
N THR A 181 -1.53 14.66 -2.23
CA THR A 181 -2.37 14.31 -3.39
C THR A 181 -3.45 13.30 -3.02
N ARG A 182 -3.08 12.22 -2.34
CA ARG A 182 -3.99 11.20 -1.81
C ARG A 182 -5.05 11.81 -0.91
N ASP A 183 -4.64 12.65 0.04
CA ASP A 183 -5.57 13.24 1.00
C ASP A 183 -6.51 14.26 0.34
N ALA A 184 -6.01 15.05 -0.61
CA ALA A 184 -6.82 15.98 -1.40
C ALA A 184 -7.83 15.24 -2.29
N LEU A 185 -7.43 14.14 -2.94
CA LEU A 185 -8.36 13.29 -3.70
C LEU A 185 -9.42 12.69 -2.79
N ARG A 186 -9.02 12.10 -1.66
CA ARG A 186 -9.96 11.51 -0.69
C ARG A 186 -11.03 12.53 -0.25
N GLU A 187 -10.62 13.76 0.06
CA GLU A 187 -11.57 14.82 0.42
C GLU A 187 -12.50 15.18 -0.75
N ARG A 188 -11.97 15.34 -1.98
CA ARG A 188 -12.79 15.64 -3.16
C ARG A 188 -13.84 14.57 -3.44
N PHE A 189 -13.46 13.29 -3.36
CA PHE A 189 -14.38 12.17 -3.52
C PHE A 189 -15.46 12.14 -2.43
N ALA A 190 -15.07 12.31 -1.17
CA ALA A 190 -16.01 12.35 -0.05
C ALA A 190 -16.96 13.54 -0.17
N ALA A 191 -16.47 14.71 -0.58
CA ALA A 191 -17.30 15.88 -0.84
C ALA A 191 -18.30 15.63 -1.97
N ALA A 192 -17.86 15.12 -3.12
CA ALA A 192 -18.73 14.79 -4.24
C ALA A 192 -19.81 13.76 -3.84
N ALA A 193 -19.45 12.77 -3.02
CA ALA A 193 -20.41 11.78 -2.53
C ALA A 193 -21.46 12.40 -1.60
N MET A 194 -21.07 13.31 -0.71
CA MET A 194 -22.00 14.05 0.15
C MET A 194 -22.89 15.01 -0.63
N GLU A 195 -22.36 15.68 -1.66
CA GLU A 195 -23.16 16.58 -2.51
C GLU A 195 -24.26 15.83 -3.26
N ARG A 196 -23.99 14.60 -3.74
CA ARG A 196 -25.02 13.72 -4.29
C ARG A 196 -26.07 13.35 -3.24
N GLY A 197 -25.62 12.97 -2.04
CA GLY A 197 -26.50 12.67 -0.91
C GLY A 197 -27.44 13.82 -0.55
N ALA A 198 -26.92 15.05 -0.50
CA ALA A 198 -27.71 16.25 -0.22
C ALA A 198 -28.78 16.55 -1.28
N ARG A 199 -28.63 16.01 -2.50
CA ARG A 199 -29.66 16.05 -3.56
C ARG A 199 -30.67 14.89 -3.49
N GLY A 200 -30.55 14.02 -2.48
CA GLY A 200 -31.37 12.83 -2.32
C GLY A 200 -30.94 11.64 -3.20
N GLU A 201 -29.75 11.69 -3.78
CA GLU A 201 -29.19 10.60 -4.58
C GLU A 201 -28.44 9.62 -3.67
N ALA A 202 -28.72 8.32 -3.79
CA ALA A 202 -27.89 7.30 -3.14
C ALA A 202 -26.47 7.38 -3.70
N SER A 203 -25.47 7.42 -2.82
CA SER A 203 -24.09 7.67 -3.19
C SER A 203 -23.15 6.86 -2.32
N ALA A 204 -22.17 6.20 -2.94
CA ALA A 204 -21.14 5.46 -2.26
C ALA A 204 -19.77 5.92 -2.74
N PHE A 205 -18.84 6.06 -1.81
CA PHE A 205 -17.42 6.26 -2.08
C PHE A 205 -16.63 5.29 -1.21
N THR A 206 -15.68 4.58 -1.83
CA THR A 206 -14.73 3.73 -1.12
C THR A 206 -13.30 4.19 -1.36
N PHE A 207 -12.53 4.30 -0.28
CA PHE A 207 -11.08 4.45 -0.31
C PHE A 207 -10.42 3.08 -0.11
N LEU A 208 -9.69 2.61 -1.11
CA LEU A 208 -9.02 1.32 -1.12
C LEU A 208 -7.50 1.52 -0.97
N SER A 209 -6.90 0.99 0.10
CA SER A 209 -5.44 0.86 0.18
C SER A 209 -5.05 -0.50 -0.40
N PHE A 210 -4.31 -0.53 -1.51
CA PHE A 210 -3.99 -1.76 -2.27
C PHE A 210 -2.55 -2.18 -1.98
N HIS A 211 -2.39 -3.42 -1.51
CA HIS A 211 -1.14 -3.98 -1.01
C HIS A 211 -0.85 -5.35 -1.60
N ASP A 212 0.40 -5.76 -1.53
CA ASP A 212 0.78 -7.14 -1.78
C ASP A 212 1.88 -7.61 -0.82
N THR A 213 1.78 -8.87 -0.37
CA THR A 213 2.80 -9.50 0.47
C THR A 213 3.01 -10.95 0.05
N MET A 214 4.24 -11.46 0.20
CA MET A 214 4.51 -12.89 0.04
C MET A 214 4.21 -13.71 1.29
N ASN A 215 3.84 -14.98 1.10
CA ASN A 215 3.79 -15.97 2.18
C ASN A 215 5.18 -16.55 2.51
N ARG A 216 6.19 -16.13 1.78
CA ARG A 216 7.60 -16.46 1.97
C ARG A 216 8.42 -15.20 2.21
N THR A 217 9.62 -15.38 2.75
CA THR A 217 10.57 -14.30 2.97
C THR A 217 11.98 -14.67 2.49
N THR A 218 12.81 -13.64 2.41
CA THR A 218 14.09 -13.67 1.71
C THR A 218 15.20 -14.33 2.54
N THR A 219 15.98 -15.18 1.88
CA THR A 219 17.23 -15.80 2.37
C THR A 219 18.43 -14.88 2.11
N ARG A 220 19.62 -15.24 2.59
CA ARG A 220 20.83 -14.41 2.40
C ARG A 220 21.30 -14.33 0.95
N GLU A 221 20.95 -15.35 0.19
CA GLU A 221 21.30 -15.51 -1.22
C GLU A 221 20.24 -14.85 -2.14
N GLY A 222 19.22 -14.19 -1.56
CA GLY A 222 18.18 -13.47 -2.29
C GLY A 222 17.02 -14.33 -2.79
N ALA A 223 16.96 -15.61 -2.39
CA ALA A 223 15.81 -16.47 -2.65
C ALA A 223 14.65 -16.12 -1.69
N VAL A 224 13.44 -15.93 -2.20
CA VAL A 224 12.24 -15.69 -1.39
C VAL A 224 11.51 -17.01 -1.13
N ASP A 225 12.14 -17.86 -0.31
CA ASP A 225 11.70 -19.26 -0.13
C ASP A 225 11.44 -19.68 1.34
N VAL A 226 11.67 -18.79 2.31
CA VAL A 226 11.43 -19.13 3.73
C VAL A 226 9.96 -18.90 4.07
N GLU A 227 9.19 -19.95 4.31
CA GLU A 227 7.78 -19.81 4.67
C GLU A 227 7.58 -18.98 5.95
N ARG A 228 6.58 -18.09 5.92
CA ARG A 228 6.13 -17.36 7.10
C ARG A 228 5.38 -18.30 8.05
N GLU A 229 5.27 -17.93 9.31
CA GLU A 229 4.45 -18.65 10.28
C GLU A 229 2.99 -18.70 9.80
N PRO A 230 2.24 -19.79 10.03
CA PRO A 230 0.87 -19.94 9.52
C PRO A 230 -0.07 -18.76 9.82
N LYS A 231 0.06 -18.15 11.00
CA LYS A 231 -0.74 -16.98 11.43
C LYS A 231 -0.46 -15.71 10.63
N ASP A 232 0.69 -15.64 9.95
CA ASP A 232 1.17 -14.48 9.18
C ASP A 232 1.02 -14.70 7.67
N ARG A 233 0.40 -15.83 7.25
CA ARG A 233 0.15 -16.17 5.85
C ARG A 233 -1.16 -15.55 5.37
N LEU A 234 -1.12 -15.00 4.18
CA LEU A 234 -2.27 -14.58 3.40
C LEU A 234 -3.03 -15.78 2.82
N PRO A 235 -4.34 -15.62 2.57
CA PRO A 235 -5.08 -16.55 1.72
C PRO A 235 -4.52 -16.54 0.29
N ASP A 236 -5.00 -17.47 -0.53
CA ASP A 236 -4.45 -17.70 -1.86
C ASP A 236 -4.63 -16.55 -2.87
N VAL A 237 -5.60 -15.66 -2.63
CA VAL A 237 -5.84 -14.47 -3.45
C VAL A 237 -5.64 -13.20 -2.64
N VAL A 238 -6.53 -12.89 -1.70
CA VAL A 238 -6.57 -11.59 -1.03
C VAL A 238 -7.19 -11.64 0.36
N ALA A 239 -6.65 -10.86 1.28
CA ALA A 239 -7.30 -10.53 2.55
C ALA A 239 -7.86 -9.10 2.49
N LEU A 240 -9.17 -8.96 2.71
CA LEU A 240 -9.84 -7.66 2.79
C LEU A 240 -9.98 -7.22 4.25
N SER A 241 -9.60 -5.98 4.55
CA SER A 241 -9.51 -5.53 5.94
C SER A 241 -10.24 -4.22 6.18
N ASN A 242 -11.05 -4.19 7.24
CA ASN A 242 -11.80 -3.03 7.71
C ASN A 242 -11.56 -2.73 9.20
N ARG A 243 -10.48 -3.26 9.80
CA ARG A 243 -10.17 -3.19 11.24
C ARG A 243 -10.99 -4.10 12.17
N GLY A 244 -11.97 -4.81 11.61
CA GLY A 244 -12.83 -5.75 12.34
C GLY A 244 -12.19 -7.11 12.67
N ASP A 245 -13.02 -8.03 13.14
CA ASP A 245 -12.71 -9.44 13.37
C ASP A 245 -12.72 -10.24 12.05
N ALA A 246 -12.58 -11.57 12.13
CA ALA A 246 -12.59 -12.46 10.96
C ALA A 246 -13.91 -12.46 10.15
N ARG A 247 -14.96 -11.78 10.65
CA ARG A 247 -16.24 -11.57 9.96
C ARG A 247 -16.44 -10.13 9.52
N GLY A 248 -15.49 -9.26 9.79
CA GLY A 248 -15.59 -7.81 9.55
C GLY A 248 -16.24 -7.03 10.67
N GLU A 249 -16.67 -7.68 11.75
CA GLU A 249 -17.40 -7.04 12.86
C GLU A 249 -16.43 -6.30 13.79
N PRO A 250 -16.88 -5.32 14.59
CA PRO A 250 -16.06 -4.75 15.66
C PRO A 250 -15.45 -5.84 16.56
N ARG A 251 -14.17 -5.68 16.91
CA ARG A 251 -13.43 -6.63 17.77
C ARG A 251 -13.75 -6.46 19.26
N GLY A 252 -14.49 -5.41 19.61
CA GLY A 252 -14.90 -5.07 20.97
C GLY A 252 -15.92 -3.92 20.96
N THR A 253 -16.29 -3.42 22.14
CA THR A 253 -17.31 -2.37 22.29
C THR A 253 -16.74 -0.98 22.59
N GLU A 254 -15.44 -0.87 22.87
CA GLU A 254 -14.79 0.39 23.22
C GLU A 254 -13.44 0.59 22.50
N GLY A 255 -13.01 1.85 22.40
CA GLY A 255 -11.72 2.25 21.84
C GLY A 255 -11.48 1.73 20.41
N ASP A 256 -10.21 1.51 20.08
CA ASP A 256 -9.76 0.99 18.78
C ASP A 256 -10.35 -0.37 18.40
N ALA A 257 -10.86 -1.14 19.37
CA ALA A 257 -11.49 -2.43 19.13
C ALA A 257 -12.93 -2.29 18.61
N ALA A 258 -13.59 -1.16 18.88
CA ALA A 258 -14.96 -0.88 18.41
C ALA A 258 -15.02 -0.30 16.99
N ILE A 259 -13.90 0.17 16.46
CA ILE A 259 -13.86 0.92 15.21
C ILE A 259 -13.69 -0.04 14.04
N VAL A 260 -14.60 0.05 13.07
CA VAL A 260 -14.47 -0.51 11.73
C VAL A 260 -14.47 0.61 10.70
N THR A 261 -13.72 0.44 9.61
CA THR A 261 -13.54 1.46 8.57
C THR A 261 -14.48 1.28 7.38
N MET A 262 -15.18 0.15 7.33
CA MET A 262 -16.21 -0.20 6.34
C MET A 262 -17.29 -1.01 7.05
N ASP A 263 -18.56 -0.81 6.67
CA ASP A 263 -19.67 -1.61 7.21
C ASP A 263 -19.42 -3.13 7.03
N PRO A 264 -19.61 -3.97 8.06
CA PRO A 264 -19.31 -5.40 7.98
C PRO A 264 -20.09 -6.15 6.88
N ALA A 265 -21.35 -5.77 6.62
CA ALA A 265 -22.14 -6.40 5.58
C ALA A 265 -21.62 -6.01 4.18
N ARG A 266 -21.22 -4.75 3.99
CA ARG A 266 -20.57 -4.30 2.76
C ARG A 266 -19.21 -4.97 2.55
N LEU A 267 -18.39 -5.13 3.58
CA LEU A 267 -17.13 -5.86 3.49
C LEU A 267 -17.34 -7.32 3.04
N ARG A 268 -18.33 -8.02 3.61
CA ARG A 268 -18.70 -9.37 3.19
C ARG A 268 -19.21 -9.43 1.75
N ALA A 269 -19.98 -8.43 1.32
CA ALA A 269 -20.41 -8.30 -0.07
C ALA A 269 -19.23 -8.07 -1.02
N LEU A 270 -18.25 -7.25 -0.62
CA LEU A 270 -17.02 -7.01 -1.37
C LEU A 270 -16.17 -8.28 -1.47
N ALA A 271 -16.06 -9.06 -0.40
CA ALA A 271 -15.37 -10.35 -0.42
C ALA A 271 -16.02 -11.34 -1.39
N GLU A 272 -17.35 -11.43 -1.38
CA GLU A 272 -18.07 -12.28 -2.32
C GLU A 272 -17.89 -11.80 -3.78
N ALA A 273 -17.92 -10.48 -4.00
CA ALA A 273 -17.64 -9.91 -5.30
C ALA A 273 -16.21 -10.20 -5.78
N HIS A 274 -15.22 -10.23 -4.89
CA HIS A 274 -13.85 -10.70 -5.21
C HIS A 274 -13.83 -12.17 -5.59
N ARG A 275 -14.58 -13.04 -4.90
CA ARG A 275 -14.66 -14.46 -5.28
C ARG A 275 -15.20 -14.64 -6.70
N ILE A 276 -16.22 -13.86 -7.07
CA ILE A 276 -16.76 -13.83 -8.43
C ILE A 276 -15.73 -13.30 -9.43
N GLY A 277 -15.17 -12.11 -9.18
CA GLY A 277 -14.26 -11.46 -10.11
C GLY A 277 -12.96 -12.23 -10.36
N PHE A 278 -12.42 -12.86 -9.32
CA PHE A 278 -11.23 -13.72 -9.40
C PHE A 278 -11.54 -15.19 -9.72
N ALA A 279 -12.82 -15.53 -9.92
CA ALA A 279 -13.28 -16.88 -10.25
C ALA A 279 -12.79 -17.97 -9.28
N VAL A 280 -12.85 -17.69 -7.97
CA VAL A 280 -12.48 -18.65 -6.93
C VAL A 280 -13.72 -19.20 -6.24
N SER A 281 -13.78 -20.53 -6.12
CA SER A 281 -14.89 -21.25 -5.49
C SER A 281 -14.68 -21.53 -4.00
N ASP A 282 -13.43 -21.64 -3.55
CA ASP A 282 -13.12 -21.82 -2.13
C ASP A 282 -13.22 -20.47 -1.41
N PRO A 283 -14.13 -20.30 -0.43
CA PRO A 283 -14.24 -19.06 0.32
C PRO A 283 -12.97 -18.70 1.10
N ALA A 284 -12.10 -19.66 1.42
CA ALA A 284 -10.84 -19.42 2.13
C ALA A 284 -9.79 -18.67 1.29
N HIS A 285 -9.93 -18.63 -0.04
CA HIS A 285 -9.04 -17.87 -0.92
C HIS A 285 -9.23 -16.35 -0.81
N VAL A 286 -10.37 -15.91 -0.27
CA VAL A 286 -10.67 -14.51 0.05
C VAL A 286 -11.05 -14.42 1.52
N ALA A 287 -10.11 -13.97 2.36
CA ALA A 287 -10.29 -13.86 3.80
C ALA A 287 -10.59 -12.42 4.24
N LEU A 288 -11.03 -12.27 5.49
CA LEU A 288 -11.25 -10.96 6.11
C LEU A 288 -10.33 -10.76 7.31
N ASN A 289 -9.73 -9.58 7.42
CA ASN A 289 -8.97 -9.12 8.59
C ASN A 289 -7.90 -10.12 9.12
N GLN A 290 -7.35 -10.96 8.24
CA GLN A 290 -6.30 -11.93 8.58
C GLN A 290 -5.31 -12.08 7.42
N PRO A 291 -4.00 -11.99 7.66
CA PRO A 291 -3.34 -11.75 8.95
C PRO A 291 -3.35 -10.26 9.36
N TYR A 292 -3.71 -9.37 8.44
CA TYR A 292 -3.71 -7.92 8.66
C TYR A 292 -5.11 -7.40 8.99
N LEU A 293 -5.17 -6.43 9.90
CA LEU A 293 -6.42 -5.72 10.27
C LEU A 293 -6.62 -4.44 9.46
N GLY A 294 -5.72 -4.13 8.53
CA GLY A 294 -5.72 -2.88 7.77
C GLY A 294 -4.68 -1.87 8.24
N SER A 295 -4.29 -1.01 7.32
CA SER A 295 -3.20 -0.05 7.41
C SER A 295 -3.61 1.24 8.09
N ARG A 296 -2.63 2.11 8.35
CA ARG A 296 -2.90 3.44 8.89
C ARG A 296 -3.75 4.28 7.94
N GLU A 297 -3.53 4.18 6.63
CA GLU A 297 -4.31 4.91 5.63
C GLU A 297 -5.82 4.68 5.75
N ILE A 298 -6.25 3.42 5.91
CA ILE A 298 -7.68 3.12 6.02
C ILE A 298 -8.26 3.54 7.38
N VAL A 299 -7.44 3.53 8.44
CA VAL A 299 -7.84 4.01 9.77
C VAL A 299 -8.06 5.51 9.75
N ASP A 300 -7.13 6.27 9.17
CA ASP A 300 -7.25 7.73 9.05
C ASP A 300 -8.41 8.13 8.13
N ALA A 301 -8.59 7.43 7.00
CA ALA A 301 -9.72 7.63 6.12
C ALA A 301 -11.06 7.33 6.81
N GLY A 302 -11.18 6.18 7.49
CA GLY A 302 -12.38 5.79 8.21
C GLY A 302 -12.76 6.80 9.31
N ALA A 303 -11.77 7.29 10.07
CA ALA A 303 -12.00 8.33 11.07
C ALA A 303 -12.51 9.64 10.46
N ALA A 304 -11.91 10.09 9.35
CA ALA A 304 -12.34 11.29 8.65
C ALA A 304 -13.77 11.14 8.09
N PHE A 305 -14.10 9.99 7.50
CA PHE A 305 -15.42 9.70 6.98
C PHE A 305 -16.48 9.64 8.07
N ALA A 306 -16.21 8.98 9.18
CA ALA A 306 -17.12 8.93 10.32
C ALA A 306 -17.42 10.34 10.88
N ALA A 307 -16.38 11.18 11.04
CA ALA A 307 -16.55 12.56 11.47
C ALA A 307 -17.39 13.37 10.49
N ARG A 308 -17.20 13.19 9.18
CA ARG A 308 -17.95 13.87 8.13
C ARG A 308 -19.43 13.48 8.13
N LEU A 309 -19.72 12.17 8.20
CA LEU A 309 -21.10 11.66 8.25
C LEU A 309 -21.81 12.15 9.52
N ALA A 310 -21.12 12.13 10.67
CA ALA A 310 -21.67 12.64 11.93
C ALA A 310 -21.99 14.15 11.86
N ALA A 311 -21.13 14.95 11.22
CA ALA A 311 -21.35 16.39 11.06
C ALA A 311 -22.54 16.72 10.14
N ALA A 312 -22.77 15.91 9.10
CA ALA A 312 -23.87 16.10 8.16
C ALA A 312 -25.24 15.61 8.69
N GLY A 313 -25.24 14.67 9.64
CA GLY A 313 -26.47 14.22 10.30
C GLY A 313 -27.51 13.67 9.29
N PRO A 314 -28.76 14.15 9.29
CA PRO A 314 -29.79 13.71 8.36
C PRO A 314 -29.44 13.88 6.88
N ASP A 315 -28.62 14.88 6.53
CA ASP A 315 -28.22 15.16 5.15
C ASP A 315 -27.24 14.09 4.60
N ALA A 316 -26.71 13.22 5.47
CA ALA A 316 -25.93 12.05 5.09
C ALA A 316 -26.78 10.82 4.75
N ALA A 317 -28.11 10.90 4.85
CA ALA A 317 -28.98 9.78 4.59
C ALA A 317 -28.77 9.25 3.15
N GLY A 318 -28.42 7.96 3.03
CA GLY A 318 -28.15 7.34 1.72
C GLY A 318 -26.72 7.54 1.20
N VAL A 319 -25.82 8.15 1.98
CA VAL A 319 -24.39 8.24 1.68
C VAL A 319 -23.60 7.16 2.42
N ALA A 320 -22.79 6.40 1.69
CA ALA A 320 -21.82 5.47 2.26
C ALA A 320 -20.39 5.95 1.96
N LEU A 321 -19.59 6.17 3.01
CA LEU A 321 -18.17 6.47 2.93
C LEU A 321 -17.40 5.35 3.63
N ASP A 322 -16.65 4.56 2.88
CA ASP A 322 -15.94 3.38 3.37
C ASP A 322 -14.44 3.47 3.12
N ALA A 323 -13.63 2.88 3.99
CA ALA A 323 -12.22 2.64 3.77
C ALA A 323 -11.87 1.16 4.01
N VAL A 324 -11.13 0.56 3.10
CA VAL A 324 -10.79 -0.87 3.12
C VAL A 324 -9.36 -1.09 2.61
N GLN A 325 -8.67 -2.07 3.16
CA GLN A 325 -7.40 -2.54 2.60
C GLN A 325 -7.62 -3.86 1.85
N ALA A 326 -7.01 -3.99 0.68
CA ALA A 326 -6.85 -5.27 0.01
C ALA A 326 -5.38 -5.67 0.07
N GLU A 327 -5.08 -6.77 0.75
CA GLU A 327 -3.75 -7.36 0.81
C GLU A 327 -3.71 -8.62 -0.06
N PHE A 328 -3.11 -8.52 -1.24
CA PHE A 328 -3.00 -9.63 -2.17
C PHE A 328 -1.79 -10.51 -1.88
N ARG A 329 -1.93 -11.81 -2.11
CA ARG A 329 -0.77 -12.71 -2.15
C ARG A 329 0.10 -12.35 -3.36
N ARG A 330 1.32 -11.86 -3.16
CA ARG A 330 2.21 -11.45 -4.25
C ARG A 330 2.47 -12.60 -5.22
N GLU A 331 2.60 -13.84 -4.75
CA GLU A 331 2.76 -15.01 -5.61
C GLU A 331 1.58 -15.21 -6.57
N PHE A 332 0.36 -14.83 -6.15
CA PHE A 332 -0.81 -14.83 -7.03
C PHE A 332 -0.76 -13.69 -8.05
N LEU A 333 -0.29 -12.50 -7.66
CA LEU A 333 -0.17 -11.35 -8.57
C LEU A 333 0.93 -11.54 -9.63
N LEU A 334 2.03 -12.17 -9.25
CA LEU A 334 3.18 -12.39 -10.13
C LEU A 334 3.01 -13.60 -11.05
N GLY A 335 2.19 -14.57 -10.64
CA GLY A 335 2.02 -15.85 -11.30
C GLY A 335 3.11 -16.86 -10.94
N GLU A 336 2.79 -18.14 -11.12
CA GLU A 336 3.61 -19.27 -10.67
C GLU A 336 5.03 -19.24 -11.24
N ALA A 337 5.20 -18.93 -12.54
CA ALA A 337 6.50 -18.90 -13.18
C ALA A 337 7.43 -17.85 -12.56
N ASN A 338 6.93 -16.62 -12.36
CA ASN A 338 7.70 -15.56 -11.72
C ASN A 338 7.95 -15.86 -10.24
N ALA A 339 6.94 -16.33 -9.50
CA ALA A 339 7.11 -16.75 -8.12
C ALA A 339 8.18 -17.84 -7.97
N HIS A 340 8.24 -18.80 -8.91
CA HIS A 340 9.29 -19.81 -8.94
C HIS A 340 10.68 -19.21 -9.15
N ILE A 341 10.85 -18.25 -10.07
CA ILE A 341 12.14 -17.55 -10.25
C ILE A 341 12.55 -16.83 -8.96
N LEU A 342 11.60 -16.20 -8.26
CA LEU A 342 11.85 -15.51 -6.99
C LEU A 342 12.23 -16.47 -5.86
N SER A 343 11.76 -17.73 -5.90
CA SER A 343 12.14 -18.77 -4.92
C SER A 343 13.58 -19.25 -5.07
N GLN A 344 14.30 -18.87 -6.14
CA GLN A 344 15.67 -19.27 -6.37
C GLN A 344 16.67 -18.17 -5.96
N PRO A 345 17.91 -18.53 -5.57
CA PRO A 345 18.96 -17.55 -5.29
C PRO A 345 19.16 -16.56 -6.46
N GLY A 346 19.37 -15.29 -6.14
CA GLY A 346 19.55 -14.26 -7.16
C GLY A 346 19.47 -12.84 -6.63
N THR A 347 19.95 -11.89 -7.43
CA THR A 347 20.03 -10.46 -7.06
C THR A 347 19.15 -9.55 -7.91
N GLY A 348 18.70 -10.01 -9.07
CA GLY A 348 17.82 -9.26 -9.98
C GLY A 348 16.35 -9.28 -9.57
N TRP A 349 15.47 -8.82 -10.48
CA TRP A 349 14.02 -8.90 -10.35
C TRP A 349 13.39 -9.51 -11.60
N ILE A 350 12.20 -10.10 -11.46
CA ILE A 350 11.43 -10.61 -12.59
C ILE A 350 10.88 -9.45 -13.43
N GLU A 351 10.49 -9.74 -14.66
CA GLU A 351 9.62 -8.85 -15.43
C GLU A 351 8.16 -9.32 -15.24
N PRO A 352 7.22 -8.45 -14.86
CA PRO A 352 5.81 -8.82 -14.80
C PRO A 352 5.30 -9.31 -16.16
N ASP A 353 4.54 -10.40 -16.19
CA ASP A 353 3.90 -10.87 -17.43
C ASP A 353 2.74 -9.91 -17.81
N PRO A 354 2.82 -9.18 -18.94
CA PRO A 354 1.79 -8.21 -19.31
C PRO A 354 0.40 -8.83 -19.50
N ALA A 355 0.33 -10.09 -19.98
CA ALA A 355 -0.94 -10.78 -20.15
C ALA A 355 -1.54 -11.19 -18.80
N HIS A 356 -0.69 -11.51 -17.82
CA HIS A 356 -1.11 -11.73 -16.44
C HIS A 356 -1.63 -10.45 -15.78
N VAL A 357 -0.92 -9.33 -15.96
CA VAL A 357 -1.29 -8.02 -15.45
C VAL A 357 -2.65 -7.58 -16.02
N ASP A 358 -2.85 -7.64 -17.34
CA ASP A 358 -4.13 -7.28 -17.98
C ASP A 358 -5.29 -8.15 -17.48
N ARG A 359 -5.05 -9.46 -17.31
CA ARG A 359 -6.04 -10.38 -16.73
C ARG A 359 -6.42 -9.97 -15.30
N LEU A 360 -5.44 -9.73 -14.42
CA LEU A 360 -5.70 -9.34 -13.03
C LEU A 360 -6.43 -8.00 -12.95
N ALA A 361 -6.05 -7.02 -13.77
CA ALA A 361 -6.74 -5.73 -13.85
C ALA A 361 -8.21 -5.88 -14.25
N ARG A 362 -8.52 -6.74 -15.24
CA ARG A 362 -9.92 -7.07 -15.60
C ARG A 362 -10.67 -7.80 -14.49
N GLN A 363 -9.99 -8.65 -13.73
CA GLN A 363 -10.59 -9.33 -12.58
C GLN A 363 -10.89 -8.37 -11.43
N CYS A 364 -10.01 -7.40 -11.17
CA CYS A 364 -10.30 -6.28 -10.25
C CYS A 364 -11.53 -5.51 -10.71
N MET A 365 -11.57 -5.09 -11.99
CA MET A 365 -12.73 -4.41 -12.57
C MET A 365 -14.01 -5.24 -12.44
N ALA A 366 -13.96 -6.55 -12.74
CA ALA A 366 -15.11 -7.45 -12.61
C ALA A 366 -15.58 -7.61 -11.16
N ALA A 367 -14.64 -7.72 -10.20
CA ALA A 367 -14.96 -7.78 -8.78
C ALA A 367 -15.68 -6.50 -8.33
N TRP A 368 -15.15 -5.33 -8.66
CA TRP A 368 -15.78 -4.07 -8.28
C TRP A 368 -17.10 -3.80 -9.00
N ALA A 369 -17.23 -4.21 -10.27
CA ALA A 369 -18.52 -4.20 -10.96
C ALA A 369 -19.55 -5.12 -10.28
N ALA A 370 -19.15 -6.32 -9.85
CA ALA A 370 -20.02 -7.25 -9.12
C ALA A 370 -20.41 -6.72 -7.74
N TYR A 371 -19.54 -5.94 -7.09
CA TYR A 371 -19.85 -5.27 -5.82
C TYR A 371 -20.86 -4.13 -6.01
N ARG A 372 -20.68 -3.29 -7.04
CA ARG A 372 -21.57 -2.16 -7.36
C ARG A 372 -23.01 -2.57 -7.70
N ASN A 373 -23.21 -3.78 -8.25
CA ASN A 373 -24.51 -4.28 -8.71
C ASN A 373 -25.34 -5.00 -7.62
N ARG A 374 -24.99 -4.86 -6.34
CA ARG A 374 -25.61 -5.59 -5.21
C ARG A 374 -26.53 -4.75 -4.35
#